data_AF-A0A3S4GSI4-F1
#
_entry.id   AF-A0A3S4GSI4-F1
#
_cell.length_a   1.000
_cell.length_b   1.000
_cell.length_c   1.000
_cell.angle_alpha   90.00
_cell.angle_beta   90.00
_cell.angle_gamma   90.00
#
_symmetry.space_group_name_H-M   'P 1'
#
loop_
_entity.id
_entity.type
_entity.pdbx_description
1 polymer ?
#
loop_
_entity_poly.entity_id
_entity_poly.type
_entity_poly.pdbx_seq_one_letter_code
_entity_poly.pdbx_strand_id
1 'polypeptide(L)' 'MLHTLPHCASSVDFPALLRLLKEGDALLLLQDGVTVAIEGNRFLESLRDAP' A
#
# COMPACT_ATOMS: atom_id res chain seq x y z
N MET A 1 -13.78 -0.39 -3.01
CA MET A 1 -13.22 -1.66 -3.52
C MET A 1 -12.13 -2.14 -2.58
N LEU A 2 -11.91 -3.45 -2.47
CA LEU A 2 -10.80 -4.02 -1.69
C LEU A 2 -9.60 -4.30 -2.60
N HIS A 3 -8.49 -3.62 -2.35
CA HIS A 3 -7.18 -3.87 -2.96
C HIS A 3 -6.34 -4.73 -2.02
N THR A 4 -5.45 -5.55 -2.56
CA THR A 4 -4.57 -6.42 -1.78
C THR A 4 -3.11 -6.20 -2.17
N LEU A 5 -2.23 -6.19 -1.16
CA LEU A 5 -0.78 -6.14 -1.37
C LEU A 5 -0.14 -7.34 -0.66
N PRO A 6 0.09 -8.46 -1.37
CA PRO A 6 0.76 -9.64 -0.81
C PRO A 6 2.29 -9.54 -0.86
N HIS A 7 2.84 -8.73 -1.76
CA HIS A 7 4.28 -8.61 -1.96
C HIS A 7 4.83 -7.36 -1.27
N CYS A 8 6.14 -7.38 -0.97
CA CYS A 8 6.82 -6.19 -0.48
C CYS A 8 6.64 -5.01 -1.46
N ALA A 9 6.43 -3.80 -0.93
CA ALA A 9 6.26 -2.61 -1.77
C ALA A 9 7.47 -2.30 -2.67
N SER A 10 8.68 -2.77 -2.33
CA SER A 10 9.87 -2.59 -3.17
C SER A 10 9.95 -3.52 -4.39
N SER A 11 9.12 -4.57 -4.45
CA SER A 11 9.11 -5.53 -5.56
C SER A 11 7.92 -5.36 -6.51
N VAL A 12 7.13 -4.29 -6.34
CA VAL A 12 5.94 -4.01 -7.16
C VAL A 12 5.94 -2.56 -7.64
N ASP A 13 5.10 -2.25 -8.63
CA ASP A 13 4.80 -0.88 -9.02
C ASP A 13 3.84 -0.24 -8.00
N PHE A 14 4.40 0.14 -6.85
CA PHE A 14 3.66 0.76 -5.76
C PHE A 14 2.98 2.09 -6.16
N PRO A 15 3.61 2.99 -6.93
CA PRO A 15 2.93 4.19 -7.43
C PRO A 15 1.73 3.90 -8.35
N ALA A 16 1.75 2.82 -9.13
CA ALA A 16 0.56 2.40 -9.87
C ALA A 16 -0.55 1.93 -8.94
N LEU A 17 -0.25 1.15 -7.89
CA LEU A 17 -1.23 0.73 -6.88
C LEU A 17 -1.90 1.95 -6.22
N LEU A 18 -1.12 2.95 -5.78
CA LEU A 18 -1.65 4.15 -5.13
C LEU A 18 -2.60 4.95 -6.04
N ARG A 19 -2.32 5.02 -7.35
CA ARG A 19 -3.19 5.70 -8.33
C ARG A 19 -4.54 5.00 -8.56
N LEU A 20 -4.68 3.75 -8.13
CA LEU A 20 -5.93 3.01 -8.21
C LEU A 20 -6.81 3.18 -6.97
N LEU A 21 -6.24 3.67 -5.86
CA LEU A 21 -6.98 3.94 -4.63
C LEU A 21 -7.90 5.16 -4.82
N LYS A 22 -9.13 5.02 -4.33
CA LYS A 22 -10.15 6.06 -4.31
C LYS A 22 -10.77 6.14 -2.93
N GLU A 23 -11.39 7.26 -2.61
CA GLU A 23 -12.13 7.44 -1.36
C GLU A 23 -13.16 6.30 -1.18
N GLY A 24 -13.13 5.68 0.01
CA GLY A 24 -13.98 4.51 0.33
C GLY A 24 -13.42 3.16 -0.14
N ASP A 25 -12.26 3.13 -0.81
CA ASP A 25 -11.50 1.89 -1.00
C ASP A 25 -10.78 1.48 0.28
N ALA A 26 -10.41 0.20 0.34
CA ALA A 26 -9.57 -0.35 1.39
C ALA A 26 -8.37 -1.07 0.77
N LEU A 27 -7.20 -0.92 1.37
CA LEU A 27 -6.01 -1.69 1.04
C LEU A 27 -5.71 -2.68 2.17
N LEU A 28 -5.77 -3.97 1.87
CA LEU A 28 -5.34 -5.03 2.77
C LEU A 28 -3.88 -5.37 2.51
N LEU A 29 -3.06 -5.16 3.54
CA LEU A 29 -1.67 -5.64 3.59
C LEU A 29 -1.66 -7.07 4.11
N LEU A 30 -0.98 -7.97 3.41
CA LEU A 30 -0.86 -9.37 3.79
C LEU A 30 0.49 -9.92 3.31
N GLN A 31 0.91 -11.07 3.87
CA GLN A 31 2.20 -11.69 3.54
C GLN A 31 3.36 -10.68 3.65
N ASP A 32 4.23 -10.55 2.65
CA ASP A 32 5.37 -9.61 2.68
C ASP A 32 4.93 -8.15 2.59
N GLY A 33 3.72 -7.88 2.12
CA GLY A 33 3.15 -6.53 2.05
C GLY A 33 2.92 -5.87 3.41
N VAL A 34 2.86 -6.66 4.49
CA VAL A 34 2.73 -6.12 5.86
C VAL A 34 3.93 -5.27 6.28
N THR A 35 5.08 -5.44 5.63
CA THR A 35 6.30 -4.65 5.89
C THR A 35 6.10 -3.15 5.66
N VAL A 36 5.12 -2.78 4.84
CA VAL A 36 4.75 -1.37 4.59
C VAL A 36 4.20 -0.70 5.85
N ALA A 37 3.54 -1.44 6.75
CA ALA A 37 2.95 -0.90 7.97
C ALA A 37 3.96 -0.67 9.10
N ILE A 38 5.25 -0.93 8.87
CA ILE A 38 6.30 -0.69 9.87
C ILE A 38 6.53 0.82 9.99
N GLU A 39 6.49 1.35 11.22
CA GLU A 39 6.77 2.76 11.52
C GLU A 39 8.14 3.18 10.94
N GLY A 40 8.20 4.33 10.28
CA GLY A 40 9.42 4.83 9.61
C GLY A 40 9.69 4.22 8.23
N ASN A 41 8.82 3.34 7.73
CA ASN A 41 8.91 2.87 6.35
C ASN A 41 8.51 3.99 5.37
N ARG A 42 9.35 4.28 4.37
CA ARG A 42 9.09 5.29 3.34
C ARG A 42 7.77 5.10 2.58
N PHE A 43 7.29 3.87 2.44
CA PHE A 43 6.06 3.55 1.71
C PHE A 43 4.80 3.81 2.56
N LEU A 44 4.94 3.85 3.89
CA LEU A 44 3.85 4.17 4.81
C LEU A 44 3.38 5.61 4.63
N GLU A 45 4.32 6.55 4.48
CA GLU A 45 4.00 7.96 4.25
C GLU A 45 3.19 8.15 2.96
N SER A 46 3.59 7.47 1.87
CA SER A 46 2.82 7.53 0.62
C SER A 46 1.42 6.92 0.70
N LEU A 47 1.17 5.99 1.63
CA LEU A 47 -0.18 5.48 1.91
C LEU A 47 -1.00 6.42 2.77
N ARG A 48 -0.37 7.14 3.71
CA ARG A 48 -1.04 8.14 4.54
C ARG A 48 -1.52 9.33 3.69
N ASP A 49 -0.83 9.62 2.60
CA ASP A 49 -1.18 10.67 1.64
C ASP A 49 -2.16 10.21 0.54
N ALA A 50 -2.47 8.91 0.46
CA ALA A 50 -3.42 8.37 -0.51
C ALA A 50 -4.87 8.76 -0.15
N PRO A 51 -5.73 8.99 -1.15
CA PRO A 51 -7.12 9.40 -0.94
C PRO A 51 -8.01 8.34 -0.28
#